data_AF-A0A1I4EBF1-F1
#
_entry.id   AF-A0A1I4EBF1-F1
#
_cell.length_a   1.000
_cell.length_b   1.000
_cell.length_c   1.000
_cell.angle_alpha   90.00
_cell.angle_beta   90.00
_cell.angle_gamma   90.00
#
_symmetry.space_group_name_H-M   'P 1'
#
loop_
_entity.id
_entity.type
_entity.pdbx_description
1 polymer ?
#
loop_
_entity_poly.entity_id
_entity_poly.type
_entity_poly.pdbx_seq_one_letter_code
_entity_poly.pdbx_strand_id
1 'polypeptide(L)'
;MTIDGVPHVAKLTLGALAELEAALAAGSLVDLVERFEAGRYRGADVMALLVAGLRGGGWRGTAADLLSADLAGGPVGAARVAAELLARAFTPPT
;
A
#
# COMPACT_ATOMS: atom_id res chain seq x y z
N MET A 1 1.34 -9.77 3.45
CA MET A 1 1.39 -10.21 2.04
C MET A 1 2.63 -11.08 1.83
N THR A 2 2.68 -11.86 0.76
CA THR A 2 3.85 -12.71 0.46
C THR A 2 4.58 -12.18 -0.76
N ILE A 3 5.90 -12.03 -0.64
CA ILE A 3 6.82 -11.51 -1.66
C ILE A 3 7.88 -12.60 -1.87
N ASP A 4 8.04 -13.10 -3.10
CA ASP A 4 8.99 -14.18 -3.43
C ASP A 4 8.84 -15.41 -2.52
N GLY A 5 7.59 -15.76 -2.17
CA GLY A 5 7.30 -16.87 -1.25
C GLY A 5 7.53 -16.55 0.23
N VAL A 6 8.06 -15.38 0.58
CA VAL A 6 8.34 -14.96 1.96
C VAL A 6 7.19 -14.10 2.52
N PRO A 7 6.62 -14.44 3.69
CA PRO A 7 5.56 -13.66 4.30
C PRO A 7 6.11 -12.37 4.94
N HIS A 8 5.46 -11.25 4.63
CA HIS A 8 5.75 -9.92 5.17
C HIS A 8 4.51 -9.28 5.79
N VAL A 9 4.73 -8.54 6.88
CA VAL A 9 3.71 -7.68 7.50
C VAL A 9 3.61 -6.39 6.71
N ALA A 10 2.39 -5.94 6.46
CA ALA A 10 2.12 -4.61 5.94
C ALA A 10 1.16 -3.89 6.90
N LYS A 11 1.48 -2.63 7.23
CA LYS A 11 0.71 -1.78 8.13
C LYS A 11 0.90 -0.32 7.73
N LEU A 12 -0.19 0.43 7.65
CA LEU A 12 -0.13 1.88 7.52
C LEU A 12 0.05 2.50 8.92
N THR A 13 1.30 2.82 9.26
CA THR A 13 1.63 3.68 10.40
C THR A 13 1.48 5.16 10.00
N LEU A 14 1.49 6.07 10.97
CA LEU A 14 1.47 7.51 10.65
C LEU A 14 2.65 7.90 9.74
N GLY A 15 3.84 7.34 9.97
CA GLY A 15 5.00 7.56 9.11
C GLY A 15 4.81 7.00 7.69
N ALA A 16 4.23 5.81 7.56
CA ALA A 16 3.92 5.22 6.26
C ALA A 16 2.87 6.03 5.49
N LEU A 17 1.86 6.57 6.18
CA LEU A 17 0.86 7.46 5.59
C LEU A 17 1.49 8.76 5.08
N ALA A 18 2.39 9.37 5.85
CA ALA A 18 3.12 10.57 5.43
C ALA A 18 4.02 10.30 4.20
N GLU A 19 4.70 9.16 4.17
CA GLU A 19 5.50 8.73 3.02
C GLU A 19 4.63 8.53 1.77
N LEU A 20 3.46 7.91 1.94
CA LEU A 20 2.51 7.67 0.86
C LEU A 20 1.93 8.97 0.29
N GLU A 21 1.54 9.91 1.16
CA GLU A 21 1.02 11.22 0.75
C GLU A 21 2.05 11.97 -0.10
N ALA A 22 3.31 11.99 0.35
CA ALA A 22 4.42 12.59 -0.38
C ALA A 22 4.66 11.88 -1.73
N ALA A 23 4.64 10.55 -1.77
CA ALA A 23 4.89 9.77 -2.98
C ALA A 23 3.81 9.96 -4.05
N LEU A 24 2.56 10.19 -3.63
CA LEU A 24 1.42 10.31 -4.55
C LEU A 24 1.06 11.75 -4.89
N ALA A 25 1.77 12.73 -4.33
CA ALA A 25 1.47 14.15 -4.45
C ALA A 25 -0.03 14.45 -4.22
N ALA A 26 -0.64 13.70 -3.28
CA ALA A 26 -2.04 13.87 -2.92
C ALA A 26 -2.19 15.14 -2.08
N GLY A 27 -3.31 15.85 -2.24
CA GLY A 27 -3.61 17.02 -1.40
C GLY A 27 -3.87 16.64 0.05
N SER A 28 -4.39 15.42 0.27
CA SER A 28 -4.65 14.84 1.59
C SER A 28 -4.79 13.31 1.53
N LEU A 29 -4.68 12.66 2.69
CA LEU A 29 -5.05 11.25 2.86
C LEU A 29 -6.51 10.93 2.51
N VAL A 30 -7.43 11.90 2.61
CA VAL A 30 -8.84 11.70 2.22
C VAL A 30 -8.95 11.59 0.70
N ASP A 31 -8.30 12.48 -0.04
CA ASP A 31 -8.26 12.43 -1.51
C ASP A 31 -7.69 11.10 -2.03
N LEU A 32 -6.70 10.56 -1.30
CA LEU A 32 -6.12 9.25 -1.57
C LEU A 32 -7.19 8.15 -1.43
N VAL A 33 -7.89 8.10 -0.30
CA VAL A 33 -8.91 7.08 -0.03
C VAL A 33 -10.02 7.14 -1.09
N GLU A 34 -10.56 8.33 -1.36
CA GLU A 34 -11.61 8.52 -2.36
C GLU A 34 -11.17 8.07 -3.75
N ARG A 35 -9.91 8.30 -4.12
CA ARG A 35 -9.37 7.86 -5.41
C ARG A 35 -9.32 6.33 -5.51
N PHE A 36 -8.93 5.65 -4.43
CA PHE A 36 -8.90 4.19 -4.39
C PHE A 36 -10.30 3.58 -4.41
N GLU A 37 -11.24 4.13 -3.62
CA GLU A 37 -12.64 3.69 -3.59
C GLU A 37 -13.35 3.90 -4.93
N ALA A 38 -13.08 5.01 -5.62
CA ALA A 38 -13.61 5.29 -6.95
C ALA A 38 -12.97 4.45 -8.07
N GLY A 39 -11.99 3.58 -7.75
CA GLY A 39 -11.26 2.81 -8.75
C GLY A 39 -10.38 3.66 -9.68
N ARG A 40 -10.10 4.91 -9.31
CA ARG A 40 -9.34 5.89 -10.12
C ARG A 40 -7.83 5.83 -9.82
N TYR A 41 -7.32 4.65 -9.54
CA TYR A 41 -5.91 4.41 -9.25
C TYR A 41 -5.19 3.74 -10.42
N ARG A 42 -3.90 4.02 -10.54
CA ARG A 42 -2.94 3.40 -11.46
C ARG A 42 -2.20 2.28 -10.72
N GLY A 43 -1.56 1.38 -11.47
CA GLY A 43 -0.71 0.34 -10.87
C GLY A 43 0.43 0.91 -10.01
N ALA A 44 0.98 2.08 -10.37
CA ALA A 44 1.98 2.78 -9.57
C ALA A 44 1.46 3.22 -8.19
N ASP A 45 0.17 3.52 -8.08
CA ASP A 45 -0.45 3.95 -6.82
C ASP A 45 -0.60 2.77 -5.86
N VAL A 46 -1.03 1.62 -6.39
CA VAL A 46 -1.04 0.35 -5.65
C VAL A 46 0.37 0.03 -5.17
N MET A 47 1.37 0.19 -6.04
CA MET A 47 2.76 -0.09 -5.68
C MET A 47 3.27 0.84 -4.56
N ALA A 48 3.02 2.14 -4.65
CA ALA A 48 3.41 3.11 -3.62
C ALA A 48 2.74 2.78 -2.27
N LEU A 49 1.45 2.43 -2.28
CA LEU A 49 0.70 2.03 -1.10
C LEU A 49 1.24 0.75 -0.46
N LEU A 50 1.60 -0.26 -1.27
CA LEU A 50 2.22 -1.49 -0.77
C LEU A 50 3.60 -1.24 -0.18
N VAL A 51 4.45 -0.45 -0.84
CA VAL A 51 5.77 -0.06 -0.33
C VAL A 51 5.65 0.62 1.03
N ALA A 52 4.78 1.63 1.14
CA ALA A 52 4.52 2.34 2.39
C ALA A 52 4.01 1.40 3.48
N GLY A 53 3.03 0.54 3.15
CA GLY A 53 2.49 -0.45 4.07
C GLY A 53 3.55 -1.45 4.57
N LEU A 54 4.37 -1.99 3.67
CA LEU A 54 5.44 -2.92 4.02
C LEU A 54 6.50 -2.26 4.91
N ARG A 55 6.89 -1.02 4.60
CA ARG A 55 7.82 -0.23 5.44
C ARG A 55 7.26 0.02 6.83
N GLY A 56 5.98 0.36 6.92
CA GLY A 56 5.28 0.47 8.21
C GLY A 56 5.17 -0.86 8.97
N GLY A 57 5.29 -2.00 8.28
CA GLY A 57 5.41 -3.34 8.85
C GLY A 57 6.85 -3.79 9.15
N GLY A 58 7.85 -2.93 8.93
CA GLY A 58 9.27 -3.21 9.21
C GLY A 58 10.08 -3.75 8.03
N TRP A 59 9.50 -3.86 6.84
CA TRP A 59 10.24 -4.22 5.63
C TRP A 59 11.22 -3.11 5.24
N ARG A 60 12.45 -3.48 4.87
CA ARG A 60 13.55 -2.53 4.58
C ARG A 60 13.91 -2.43 3.09
N GLY A 61 13.08 -2.99 2.22
CA GLY A 61 13.29 -2.92 0.78
C GLY A 61 12.90 -1.57 0.16
N THR A 62 13.02 -1.54 -1.16
CA THR A 62 12.76 -0.40 -2.04
C THR A 62 11.62 -0.71 -3.00
N ALA A 63 11.05 0.33 -3.59
CA ALA A 63 10.05 0.14 -4.66
C ALA A 63 10.61 -0.67 -5.84
N ALA A 64 11.92 -0.55 -6.12
CA ALA A 64 12.59 -1.31 -7.18
C ALA A 64 12.59 -2.82 -6.90
N ASP A 65 12.77 -3.23 -5.63
CA ASP A 65 12.75 -4.63 -5.25
C ASP A 65 11.38 -5.27 -5.55
N LEU A 66 10.31 -4.51 -5.34
CA LEU A 66 8.95 -4.96 -5.63
C LEU A 66 8.60 -5.02 -7.13
N LEU A 67 9.26 -4.23 -7.98
CA LEU A 67 9.01 -4.26 -9.43
C LEU A 67 9.41 -5.59 -10.07
N SER A 68 10.42 -6.26 -9.50
CA SER A 68 10.90 -7.57 -9.95
C SER A 68 10.39 -8.75 -9.13
N ALA A 69 9.68 -8.49 -8.02
CA ALA A 69 9.27 -9.54 -7.09
C ALA A 69 8.00 -10.27 -7.54
N ASP A 70 7.90 -11.54 -7.17
CA ASP A 70 6.66 -12.31 -7.27
C ASP A 70 5.75 -11.99 -6.09
N LEU A 71 4.63 -11.32 -6.37
CA LEU A 71 3.60 -11.03 -5.38
C LEU A 71 2.56 -12.14 -5.41
N ALA A 72 2.38 -12.83 -4.27
CA ALA A 72 1.39 -13.88 -4.19
C ALA A 72 -0.02 -13.38 -4.55
N GLY A 73 -0.67 -14.08 -5.48
CA GLY A 73 -1.97 -13.68 -6.04
C GLY A 73 -1.89 -12.65 -7.18
N GLY A 74 -0.69 -12.30 -7.63
CA GLY A 74 -0.45 -11.41 -8.77
C GLY A 74 -1.05 -10.01 -8.57
N PRO A 75 -1.39 -9.31 -9.66
CA PRO A 75 -1.94 -7.94 -9.61
C PRO A 75 -3.24 -7.83 -8.79
N VAL A 76 -4.09 -8.85 -8.82
CA VAL A 76 -5.36 -8.86 -8.06
C VAL A 76 -5.10 -9.03 -6.56
N GLY A 77 -4.16 -9.91 -6.18
CA GLY A 77 -3.72 -10.06 -4.79
C GLY A 77 -3.10 -8.78 -4.24
N ALA A 78 -2.25 -8.12 -5.04
CA ALA A 78 -1.66 -6.83 -4.71
C ALA A 78 -2.73 -5.74 -4.46
N ALA A 79 -3.70 -5.61 -5.37
CA ALA A 79 -4.81 -4.66 -5.23
C ALA A 79 -5.67 -4.96 -3.99
N ARG A 80 -5.92 -6.24 -3.69
CA ARG A 80 -6.66 -6.65 -2.49
C ARG A 80 -5.94 -6.24 -1.21
N VAL A 81 -4.63 -6.52 -1.11
CA VAL A 81 -3.84 -6.13 0.06
C VAL A 81 -3.84 -4.61 0.25
N ALA A 82 -3.69 -3.86 -0.84
CA ALA A 82 -3.78 -2.41 -0.83
C ALA A 82 -5.14 -1.92 -0.29
N ALA A 83 -6.25 -2.47 -0.79
CA ALA A 83 -7.59 -2.12 -0.30
C ALA A 83 -7.78 -2.47 1.19
N GLU A 84 -7.29 -3.63 1.64
CA GLU A 84 -7.35 -4.06 3.05
C GLU A 84 -6.54 -3.12 3.96
N LEU A 85 -5.38 -2.61 3.50
CA LEU A 85 -4.58 -1.64 4.26
C LEU A 85 -5.34 -0.32 4.47
N LEU A 86 -5.93 0.23 3.41
CA LEU A 86 -6.71 1.47 3.50
C LEU A 86 -7.92 1.29 4.41
N ALA A 87 -8.71 0.22 4.20
CA ALA A 87 -9.88 -0.05 5.02
C ALA A 87 -9.52 -0.11 6.51
N ARG A 88 -8.43 -0.79 6.88
CA ARG A 88 -8.00 -0.88 8.28
C ARG A 88 -7.46 0.42 8.86
N ALA A 89 -6.84 1.28 8.05
CA ALA A 89 -6.30 2.54 8.51
C ALA A 89 -7.38 3.60 8.80
N PHE A 90 -8.49 3.54 8.05
CA PHE A 90 -9.55 4.56 8.09
C PHE A 90 -10.89 4.06 8.62
N THR A 91 -11.00 2.79 9.03
CA THR A 91 -12.17 2.31 9.77
C THR A 91 -12.24 3.05 11.11
N PRO A 92 -13.34 3.78 11.42
CA PRO A 92 -13.50 4.45 12.70
C PRO A 92 -13.38 3.46 13.86
N PRO A 93 -12.73 3.83 14.99
CA PRO A 93 -12.74 3.00 16.17
C PRO A 93 -14.20 2.81 16.63
N THR A 94 -14.62 1.55 16.77
CA THR A 94 -15.92 1.16 17.34
C THR A 94 -15.92 1.28 18.85
#